data_AF-A0A4S8J5M5-F1
#
_entry.id   AF-A0A4S8J5M5-F1
#
_cell.length_a   1.000
_cell.length_b   1.000
_cell.length_c   1.000
_cell.angle_alpha   90.00
_cell.angle_beta   90.00
_cell.angle_gamma   90.00
#
_symmetry.space_group_name_H-M   'P 1'
#
loop_
_entity.id
_entity.type
_entity.pdbx_description
1 polymer ?
#
loop_
_entity_poly.entity_id
_entity_poly.type
_entity_poly.pdbx_seq_one_letter_code
_entity_poly.pdbx_strand_id
1 'polypeptide(L)'
;MASHAALASSRIPSNTRFHCKANTSFSKRLEVAEFSGLRSSTSLTFATHGREASFSDVLASQLSTKASSMTAANFQLQTARAVPVRGETVAKLKVAINGFGRIGRNFLRCWHGRKDSPLEVLVVNDSGGVKNASHLLKYDSMLGTFKADVKIVDNETISVDGKPIKVVSNRDPLKLPWAELGIDIVIEGTGVFVDGPGAGKHIQAGAKKVIITAPAKGADIPTYVVGVNEGDYHHEASNIVSNASCTTNCLAPFVKVMDEEFGMNCSCLQSTEKQRLPCILPSSFIAISNPCRHCEGNHDNNSLLHRGSGSPLDTVSVAHLLLPVSLCSCVRLQRLLDASHRDLRRARAAALNIVPTSTGAAKAVSLVLPQLKGKLNGIALRVPTPNVSVVDLVVNVAKKGMTAEDVNNAFRKAAQGPLKGILAVCDVPLVSVDFRCSDVSSTIDSSLTMVMGDDMVKVVAWYDNEWGYSQRVVDLAHLVASKWPGMPAQGSGDPLEDFCQTNPETKECKVYEA
;
A
#
# COMPACT_ATOMS: atom_id res chain seq x y z
N MET A 1 27.40 58.03 3.24
CA MET A 1 28.75 57.53 3.56
C MET A 1 28.61 56.03 3.79
N ALA A 2 28.76 55.25 2.72
CA ALA A 2 30.00 54.60 2.26
C ALA A 2 30.29 53.33 3.10
N SER A 3 30.52 52.14 2.54
CA SER A 3 31.16 51.82 1.26
C SER A 3 30.80 50.43 0.72
N HIS A 4 30.76 50.37 -0.61
CA HIS A 4 30.83 49.19 -1.49
C HIS A 4 32.13 48.40 -1.34
N ALA A 5 32.09 47.11 -1.67
CA ALA A 5 33.12 46.47 -2.50
C ALA A 5 32.52 45.28 -3.30
N ALA A 6 32.61 45.38 -4.62
CA ALA A 6 32.36 44.33 -5.60
C ALA A 6 33.64 44.12 -6.42
N LEU A 7 33.65 43.05 -7.24
CA LEU A 7 34.64 42.58 -8.23
C LEU A 7 35.60 41.49 -7.66
N ALA A 8 35.91 40.39 -8.35
CA ALA A 8 35.87 40.12 -9.79
C ALA A 8 35.71 38.60 -10.11
N SER A 9 35.28 38.35 -11.34
CA SER A 9 35.26 37.08 -12.06
C SER A 9 36.69 36.67 -12.49
N SER A 10 37.06 35.39 -12.36
CA SER A 10 38.24 34.85 -13.04
C SER A 10 37.94 33.49 -13.70
N ARG A 11 38.41 33.40 -14.94
CA ARG A 11 38.14 32.37 -15.94
C ARG A 11 38.90 31.08 -15.66
N ILE A 12 38.28 29.97 -16.04
CA ILE A 12 38.86 28.63 -16.16
C ILE A 12 39.92 28.62 -17.27
N PRO A 13 41.14 28.10 -17.04
CA PRO A 13 42.03 27.69 -18.11
C PRO A 13 41.77 26.24 -18.53
N SER A 14 41.58 26.04 -19.83
CA SER A 14 41.59 24.77 -20.53
C SER A 14 43.00 24.19 -20.70
N ASN A 15 43.07 22.86 -20.79
CA ASN A 15 44.19 22.02 -21.23
C ASN A 15 45.25 21.65 -20.19
N THR A 16 45.16 20.41 -19.70
CA THR A 16 46.35 19.59 -19.45
C THR A 16 46.07 18.14 -19.81
N ARG A 17 46.67 17.70 -20.93
CA ARG A 17 46.74 16.30 -21.36
C ARG A 17 47.62 15.52 -20.39
N PHE A 18 47.13 14.39 -19.88
CA PHE A 18 47.98 13.37 -19.28
C PHE A 18 48.01 12.13 -20.17
N HIS A 19 49.22 11.76 -20.59
CA HIS A 19 49.56 10.55 -21.34
C HIS A 19 49.32 9.30 -20.49
N CYS A 20 48.62 8.31 -21.04
CA CYS A 20 48.67 6.93 -20.56
C CYS A 20 49.28 6.05 -21.65
N LYS A 21 50.34 5.30 -21.28
CA LYS A 21 51.09 4.40 -22.16
C LYS A 21 50.26 3.17 -22.51
N ALA A 22 50.34 2.75 -23.76
CA ALA A 22 49.84 1.47 -24.24
C ALA A 22 50.76 0.32 -23.78
N ASN A 23 50.18 -0.81 -23.40
CA ASN A 23 50.86 -2.11 -23.45
C ASN A 23 49.87 -3.21 -23.84
N THR A 24 50.10 -3.73 -25.06
CA THR A 24 50.05 -5.13 -25.50
C THR A 24 48.85 -6.02 -25.17
N SER A 25 48.05 -6.23 -26.23
CA SER A 25 47.36 -7.46 -26.66
C SER A 25 47.80 -8.79 -26.01
N PHE A 26 46.84 -9.50 -25.41
CA PHE A 26 46.75 -10.96 -25.44
C PHE A 26 45.29 -11.35 -25.71
N SER A 27 45.03 -11.86 -26.91
CA SER A 27 43.73 -12.36 -27.34
C SER A 27 43.57 -13.80 -26.85
N LYS A 28 42.64 -14.03 -25.91
CA LYS A 28 42.05 -15.36 -25.68
C LYS A 28 40.55 -15.26 -25.91
N ARG A 29 40.16 -15.82 -27.05
CA ARG A 29 38.80 -16.05 -27.53
C ARG A 29 38.06 -16.90 -26.49
N LEU A 30 36.97 -16.39 -25.91
CA LEU A 30 36.05 -17.21 -25.11
C LEU A 30 34.98 -17.75 -26.07
N GLU A 31 34.96 -19.07 -26.21
CA GLU A 31 33.98 -19.85 -26.96
C GLU A 31 32.62 -19.78 -26.24
N VAL A 32 31.58 -19.34 -26.95
CA VAL A 32 30.19 -19.42 -26.48
C VAL A 32 29.65 -20.76 -26.96
N ALA A 33 29.44 -21.68 -26.04
CA ALA A 33 28.84 -22.98 -26.32
C ALA A 33 27.39 -22.80 -26.80
N GLU A 34 27.12 -23.27 -28.02
CA GLU A 34 25.80 -23.35 -28.63
C GLU A 34 24.90 -24.36 -27.87
N PHE A 35 23.71 -23.92 -27.50
CA PHE A 35 22.66 -24.77 -26.94
C PHE A 35 21.83 -25.35 -28.10
N SER A 36 22.17 -26.56 -28.52
CA SER A 36 21.44 -27.33 -29.52
C SER A 36 20.24 -28.06 -28.90
N GLY A 37 19.02 -27.76 -29.33
CA GLY A 37 17.84 -28.47 -28.81
C GLY A 37 16.49 -28.09 -29.40
N LEU A 38 16.35 -27.99 -30.72
CA LEU A 38 15.04 -27.99 -31.40
C LEU A 38 15.16 -28.77 -32.71
N ARG A 39 14.63 -30.00 -32.72
CA ARG A 39 14.39 -30.76 -33.94
C ARG A 39 13.07 -30.30 -34.55
N SER A 40 13.14 -29.86 -35.81
CA SER A 40 12.00 -29.71 -36.71
C SER A 40 12.04 -30.83 -37.75
N SER A 41 10.89 -31.44 -38.00
CA SER A 41 10.49 -32.06 -39.27
C SER A 41 9.06 -31.55 -39.50
N THR A 42 8.68 -30.94 -40.61
CA THR A 42 8.97 -31.30 -42.00
C THR A 42 8.80 -30.07 -42.89
N SER A 43 9.65 -30.01 -43.90
CA SER A 43 9.78 -29.02 -44.97
C SER A 43 8.57 -29.00 -45.91
N LEU A 44 8.22 -27.81 -46.43
CA LEU A 44 7.77 -27.59 -47.81
C LEU A 44 8.08 -26.13 -48.21
N THR A 45 9.05 -25.98 -49.11
CA THR A 45 9.35 -24.80 -49.95
C THR A 45 8.34 -24.76 -51.12
N PHE A 46 7.89 -23.65 -51.72
CA PHE A 46 8.57 -22.59 -52.49
C PHE A 46 7.50 -21.48 -52.76
N ALA A 47 7.68 -20.22 -52.37
CA ALA A 47 8.14 -19.05 -53.16
C ALA A 47 7.04 -18.07 -53.67
N THR A 48 7.18 -16.83 -53.18
CA THR A 48 7.06 -15.51 -53.83
C THR A 48 6.12 -15.30 -55.04
N HIS A 49 5.02 -14.56 -54.84
CA HIS A 49 4.82 -13.17 -55.30
C HIS A 49 3.36 -12.70 -55.13
N GLY A 50 3.17 -11.47 -54.62
CA GLY A 50 2.25 -10.51 -55.24
C GLY A 50 0.82 -10.33 -54.69
N ARG A 51 0.65 -9.21 -53.99
CA ARG A 51 -0.50 -8.28 -53.92
C ARG A 51 -1.68 -8.55 -52.98
N GLU A 52 -2.09 -7.41 -52.40
CA GLU A 52 -3.12 -7.15 -51.39
C GLU A 52 -4.54 -7.51 -51.83
N ALA A 53 -5.35 -8.00 -50.89
CA ALA A 53 -6.80 -7.81 -50.91
C ALA A 53 -7.35 -7.76 -49.47
N SER A 54 -8.30 -6.85 -49.27
CA SER A 54 -8.88 -6.41 -47.99
C SER A 54 -9.87 -7.41 -47.40
N PHE A 55 -9.90 -7.47 -46.07
CA PHE A 55 -10.79 -8.27 -45.21
C PHE A 55 -12.31 -8.09 -45.49
N SER A 56 -12.69 -7.07 -46.26
CA SER A 56 -14.08 -6.76 -46.65
C SER A 56 -14.68 -7.73 -47.68
N ASP A 57 -13.88 -8.44 -48.47
CA ASP A 57 -14.40 -9.28 -49.56
C ASP A 57 -14.83 -10.69 -49.09
N VAL A 58 -14.37 -11.12 -47.91
CA VAL A 58 -14.70 -12.45 -47.36
C VAL A 58 -16.08 -12.47 -46.68
N LEU A 59 -16.58 -11.31 -46.21
CA LEU A 59 -17.85 -11.24 -45.46
C LEU A 59 -19.11 -11.19 -46.36
N ALA A 60 -18.95 -10.87 -47.65
CA ALA A 60 -20.09 -10.69 -48.56
C ALA A 60 -20.60 -12.01 -49.20
N SER A 61 -19.98 -13.16 -48.91
CA SER A 61 -20.31 -14.44 -49.57
C SER A 61 -21.14 -15.43 -48.73
N GLN A 62 -21.54 -15.08 -47.50
CA GLN A 62 -22.34 -15.98 -46.63
C GLN A 62 -23.80 -15.53 -46.39
N LEU A 63 -24.25 -14.45 -47.02
CA LEU A 63 -25.63 -13.96 -46.93
C LEU A 63 -26.31 -13.93 -48.30
N SER A 64 -26.44 -15.07 -48.95
CA SER A 64 -27.48 -15.28 -49.97
C SER A 64 -27.67 -16.75 -50.23
N THR A 65 -28.70 -17.35 -49.64
CA THR A 65 -29.50 -18.45 -50.19
C THR A 65 -30.47 -18.98 -49.13
N LYS A 66 -31.72 -18.50 -49.19
CA LYS A 66 -32.98 -19.27 -49.06
C LYS A 66 -34.11 -18.32 -48.70
N ALA A 67 -34.70 -17.73 -49.74
CA ALA A 67 -36.06 -17.21 -49.71
C ALA A 67 -36.83 -17.94 -50.80
N SER A 68 -37.75 -18.84 -50.42
CA SER A 68 -38.95 -19.22 -51.18
C SER A 68 -39.78 -20.24 -50.39
N SER A 69 -41.09 -20.04 -50.40
CA SER A 69 -42.18 -20.80 -49.78
C SER A 69 -42.54 -20.49 -48.31
N MET A 70 -43.39 -19.48 -48.14
CA MET A 70 -44.40 -19.46 -47.08
C MET A 70 -45.76 -19.16 -47.70
N THR A 71 -46.71 -20.08 -47.50
CA THR A 71 -48.14 -19.86 -47.63
C THR A 71 -48.67 -19.15 -46.38
N ALA A 72 -49.59 -18.22 -46.60
CA ALA A 72 -50.14 -17.31 -45.60
C ALA A 72 -51.05 -18.01 -44.58
N ALA A 73 -50.87 -17.67 -43.30
CA ALA A 73 -51.95 -17.67 -42.32
C ALA A 73 -51.65 -16.63 -41.21
N ASN A 74 -52.68 -15.83 -40.93
CA ASN A 74 -52.74 -14.70 -40.02
C ASN A 74 -52.07 -14.91 -38.65
N PHE A 75 -51.21 -13.96 -38.24
CA PHE A 75 -51.00 -13.68 -36.82
C PHE A 75 -50.90 -12.17 -36.59
N GLN A 76 -51.77 -11.70 -35.69
CA GLN A 76 -51.97 -10.31 -35.33
C GLN A 76 -50.71 -9.70 -34.69
N LEU A 77 -50.34 -8.53 -35.20
CA LEU A 77 -49.26 -7.69 -34.70
C LEU A 77 -49.64 -7.07 -33.33
N GLN A 78 -49.00 -7.52 -32.25
CA GLN A 78 -48.91 -6.74 -31.01
C GLN A 78 -47.52 -6.10 -30.94
N THR A 79 -47.47 -4.80 -31.18
CA THR A 79 -46.28 -3.97 -30.97
C THR A 79 -46.05 -3.80 -29.46
N ALA A 80 -45.18 -4.62 -28.88
CA ALA A 80 -44.63 -4.35 -27.54
C ALA A 80 -43.62 -3.20 -27.65
N ARG A 81 -44.00 -2.03 -27.13
CA ARG A 81 -43.06 -0.94 -26.84
C ARG A 81 -42.02 -1.48 -25.86
N ALA A 82 -40.76 -1.54 -26.30
CA ALA A 82 -39.63 -1.75 -25.40
C ALA A 82 -39.56 -0.55 -24.45
N VAL A 83 -40.01 -0.75 -23.22
CA VAL A 83 -39.75 0.18 -22.11
C VAL A 83 -38.27 0.08 -21.80
N PRO A 84 -37.49 1.17 -21.84
CA PRO A 84 -36.12 1.13 -21.37
C PRO A 84 -36.18 0.88 -19.87
N VAL A 85 -35.80 -0.32 -19.45
CA VAL A 85 -35.48 -0.61 -18.05
C VAL A 85 -34.27 0.28 -17.74
N ARG A 86 -34.53 1.46 -17.16
CA ARG A 86 -33.49 2.26 -16.51
C ARG A 86 -32.96 1.39 -15.39
N GLY A 87 -31.78 0.80 -15.61
CA GLY A 87 -31.02 0.20 -14.52
C GLY A 87 -30.92 1.23 -13.41
N GLU A 88 -31.28 0.82 -12.20
CA GLU A 88 -31.28 1.66 -11.02
C GLU A 88 -29.87 2.26 -10.85
N THR A 89 -29.72 3.54 -11.16
CA THR A 89 -28.44 4.23 -11.00
C THR A 89 -28.26 4.46 -9.51
N VAL A 90 -27.64 3.51 -8.83
CA VAL A 90 -27.14 3.69 -7.45
C VAL A 90 -26.27 4.95 -7.47
N ALA A 91 -26.67 5.98 -6.72
CA ALA A 91 -25.93 7.22 -6.65
C ALA A 91 -24.50 6.92 -6.17
N LYS A 92 -23.49 7.40 -6.91
CA LYS A 92 -22.07 7.24 -6.54
C LYS A 92 -21.51 8.54 -5.99
N LEU A 93 -20.64 8.45 -5.00
CA LEU A 93 -19.92 9.60 -4.48
C LEU A 93 -18.81 10.00 -5.44
N LYS A 94 -18.71 11.30 -5.69
CA LYS A 94 -17.73 11.87 -6.59
C LYS A 94 -16.39 12.03 -5.88
N VAL A 95 -15.36 11.37 -6.38
CA VAL A 95 -14.04 11.32 -5.77
C VAL A 95 -13.01 12.07 -6.61
N ALA A 96 -12.20 12.88 -5.93
CA ALA A 96 -11.00 13.49 -6.47
C ALA A 96 -9.74 12.89 -5.84
N ILE A 97 -8.69 12.69 -6.62
CA ILE A 97 -7.37 12.26 -6.12
C ILE A 97 -6.43 13.46 -6.15
N ASN A 98 -6.03 13.99 -5.00
CA ASN A 98 -5.04 15.06 -4.93
C ASN A 98 -3.63 14.47 -4.80
N GLY A 99 -2.80 14.63 -5.85
CA GLY A 99 -1.46 14.06 -5.91
C GLY A 99 -1.45 12.68 -6.56
N PHE A 100 -1.32 12.64 -7.88
CA PHE A 100 -1.26 11.40 -8.66
C PHE A 100 0.13 10.73 -8.68
N GLY A 101 0.76 10.71 -7.51
CA GLY A 101 2.00 10.00 -7.23
C GLY A 101 1.81 8.50 -7.10
N ARG A 102 2.71 7.82 -6.38
CA ARG A 102 2.62 6.35 -6.23
C ARG A 102 1.33 5.91 -5.54
N ILE A 103 0.96 6.52 -4.41
CA ILE A 103 -0.27 6.16 -3.68
C ILE A 103 -1.52 6.55 -4.48
N GLY A 104 -1.58 7.74 -5.09
CA GLY A 104 -2.73 8.14 -5.91
C GLY A 104 -2.99 7.20 -7.09
N ARG A 105 -1.94 6.75 -7.79
CA ARG A 105 -2.07 5.77 -8.88
C ARG A 105 -2.46 4.37 -8.37
N ASN A 106 -1.87 3.92 -7.27
CA ASN A 106 -2.24 2.65 -6.64
C ASN A 106 -3.70 2.67 -6.18
N PHE A 107 -4.17 3.76 -5.57
CA PHE A 107 -5.58 3.94 -5.20
C PHE A 107 -6.49 3.78 -6.42
N LEU A 108 -6.17 4.44 -7.54
CA LEU A 108 -6.97 4.31 -8.77
C LEU A 108 -6.97 2.87 -9.30
N ARG A 109 -5.82 2.19 -9.31
CA ARG A 109 -5.71 0.77 -9.72
C ARG A 109 -6.52 -0.15 -8.79
N CYS A 110 -6.45 0.06 -7.48
CA CYS A 110 -7.20 -0.71 -6.48
C CYS A 110 -8.71 -0.48 -6.63
N TRP A 111 -9.14 0.78 -6.74
CA TRP A 111 -10.55 1.15 -6.96
C TRP A 111 -11.11 0.54 -8.25
N HIS A 112 -10.35 0.60 -9.34
CA HIS A 112 -10.75 0.01 -10.63
C HIS A 112 -10.96 -1.50 -10.54
N GLY A 113 -10.17 -2.20 -9.71
CA GLY A 113 -10.33 -3.63 -9.45
C GLY A 113 -11.60 -4.00 -8.66
N ARG A 114 -12.30 -3.03 -8.04
CA ARG A 114 -13.55 -3.27 -7.29
C ARG A 114 -14.76 -3.11 -8.20
N LYS A 115 -15.54 -4.17 -8.39
CA LYS A 115 -16.71 -4.19 -9.30
C LYS A 115 -17.84 -3.27 -8.84
N ASP A 116 -18.21 -3.32 -7.57
CA ASP A 116 -19.39 -2.64 -7.01
C ASP A 116 -19.00 -1.48 -6.07
N SER A 117 -18.13 -0.60 -6.56
CA SER A 117 -17.67 0.55 -5.78
C SER A 117 -18.74 1.66 -5.73
N PRO A 118 -19.11 2.17 -4.54
CA PRO A 118 -19.98 3.34 -4.38
C PRO A 118 -19.27 4.65 -4.76
N LEU A 119 -18.01 4.58 -5.18
CA LEU A 119 -17.18 5.72 -5.53
C LEU A 119 -17.03 5.85 -7.04
N GLU A 120 -17.04 7.08 -7.52
CA GLU A 120 -16.73 7.44 -8.90
C GLU A 120 -15.57 8.42 -8.93
N VAL A 121 -14.41 7.99 -9.45
CA VAL A 121 -13.25 8.87 -9.60
C VAL A 121 -13.43 9.75 -10.83
N LEU A 122 -13.58 11.06 -10.62
CA LEU A 122 -13.84 12.03 -11.70
C LEU A 122 -12.61 12.85 -12.08
N VAL A 123 -11.72 13.10 -11.12
CA VAL A 123 -10.63 14.05 -11.31
C VAL A 123 -9.38 13.66 -10.52
N VAL A 124 -8.21 13.87 -11.13
CA VAL A 124 -6.91 13.72 -10.49
C VAL A 124 -6.14 15.04 -10.60
N ASN A 125 -5.50 15.46 -9.51
CA ASN A 125 -4.54 16.57 -9.55
C ASN A 125 -3.11 16.02 -9.69
N ASP A 126 -2.48 16.31 -10.81
CA ASP A 126 -1.10 15.90 -11.11
C ASP A 126 -0.30 17.00 -11.78
N SER A 127 0.86 17.32 -11.21
CA SER A 127 1.78 18.31 -11.78
C SER A 127 2.46 17.87 -13.08
N GLY A 128 2.41 16.58 -13.41
CA GLY A 128 2.98 16.03 -14.64
C GLY A 128 2.05 16.14 -15.85
N GLY A 129 0.77 16.48 -15.65
CA GLY A 129 -0.23 16.59 -16.71
C GLY A 129 -0.62 15.24 -17.34
N VAL A 130 -1.53 15.29 -18.32
CA VAL A 130 -2.20 14.11 -18.90
C VAL A 130 -1.24 13.05 -19.45
N LYS A 131 -0.19 13.45 -20.17
CA LYS A 131 0.80 12.51 -20.74
C LYS A 131 1.52 11.70 -19.66
N ASN A 132 2.01 12.36 -18.62
CA ASN A 132 2.73 11.67 -17.55
C ASN A 132 1.78 10.84 -16.68
N ALA A 133 0.61 11.40 -16.34
CA ALA A 133 -0.41 10.70 -15.57
C ALA A 133 -0.84 9.39 -16.25
N SER A 134 -1.18 9.44 -17.55
CA SER A 134 -1.58 8.25 -18.32
C SER A 134 -0.45 7.22 -18.45
N HIS A 135 0.77 7.67 -18.78
CA HIS A 135 1.90 6.77 -18.96
C HIS A 135 2.28 6.05 -17.66
N LEU A 136 2.41 6.78 -16.55
CA LEU A 136 2.77 6.20 -15.24
C LEU A 136 1.62 5.43 -14.59
N LEU A 137 0.38 5.68 -15.00
CA LEU A 137 -0.75 4.83 -14.62
C LEU A 137 -0.71 3.51 -15.40
N LYS A 138 -0.36 3.53 -16.69
CA LYS A 138 -0.30 2.32 -17.52
C LYS A 138 0.90 1.42 -17.21
N TYR A 139 2.09 2.00 -17.02
CA TYR A 139 3.33 1.25 -16.81
C TYR A 139 3.90 1.51 -15.42
N ASP A 140 4.14 0.45 -14.65
CA ASP A 140 4.72 0.54 -13.32
C ASP A 140 5.78 -0.53 -13.08
N SER A 141 6.92 -0.14 -12.50
CA SER A 141 8.05 -1.05 -12.27
C SER A 141 7.76 -2.15 -11.25
N MET A 142 6.86 -1.92 -10.29
CA MET A 142 6.54 -2.90 -9.23
C MET A 142 5.30 -3.73 -9.57
N LEU A 143 4.29 -3.07 -10.10
CA LEU A 143 2.96 -3.63 -10.35
C LEU A 143 2.79 -4.14 -11.79
N GLY A 144 3.75 -3.86 -12.67
CA GLY A 144 3.67 -4.15 -14.10
C GLY A 144 2.68 -3.27 -14.85
N THR A 145 2.34 -3.72 -16.07
CA THR A 145 1.41 -3.03 -16.96
C THR A 145 -0.02 -3.17 -16.44
N PHE A 146 -0.70 -2.04 -16.27
CA PHE A 146 -2.09 -2.01 -15.84
C PHE A 146 -3.00 -2.63 -16.89
N LYS A 147 -3.84 -3.59 -16.48
CA LYS A 147 -4.76 -4.35 -17.34
C LYS A 147 -6.07 -3.58 -17.63
N ALA A 148 -5.97 -2.27 -17.81
CA ALA A 148 -7.05 -1.41 -18.26
C ALA A 148 -6.63 -0.68 -19.54
N ASP A 149 -7.58 -0.31 -20.38
CA ASP A 149 -7.39 0.52 -21.56
C ASP A 149 -7.26 1.99 -21.12
N VAL A 150 -6.01 2.44 -20.98
CA VAL A 150 -5.67 3.82 -20.58
C VAL A 150 -5.37 4.63 -21.83
N LYS A 151 -6.20 5.61 -22.14
CA LYS A 151 -6.09 6.48 -23.32
C LYS A 151 -6.05 7.94 -22.92
N ILE A 152 -5.33 8.74 -23.71
CA ILE A 152 -5.42 10.19 -23.65
C ILE A 152 -6.60 10.59 -24.54
N VAL A 153 -7.56 11.32 -23.99
CA VAL A 153 -8.70 11.85 -24.75
C VAL A 153 -8.35 13.21 -25.32
N ASP A 154 -7.84 14.10 -24.46
CA ASP A 154 -7.44 15.46 -24.81
C ASP A 154 -6.34 15.96 -23.83
N ASN A 155 -6.06 17.26 -23.82
CA ASN A 155 -5.01 17.86 -22.99
C ASN A 155 -5.34 17.92 -21.48
N GLU A 156 -6.60 17.68 -21.10
CA GLU A 156 -7.09 17.72 -19.73
C GLU A 156 -7.75 16.40 -19.28
N THR A 157 -7.86 15.38 -20.13
CA THR A 157 -8.65 14.18 -19.82
C THR A 157 -7.94 12.89 -20.22
N ILE A 158 -7.90 11.93 -19.30
CA ILE A 158 -7.57 10.53 -19.58
C ILE A 158 -8.84 9.68 -19.53
N SER A 159 -8.86 8.57 -20.27
CA SER A 159 -9.89 7.54 -20.17
C SER A 159 -9.28 6.26 -19.62
N VAL A 160 -9.99 5.58 -18.72
CA VAL A 160 -9.65 4.26 -18.19
C VAL A 160 -10.84 3.34 -18.42
N ASP A 161 -10.71 2.39 -19.34
CA ASP A 161 -11.80 1.52 -19.82
C ASP A 161 -13.06 2.31 -20.22
N GLY A 162 -12.87 3.40 -20.97
CA GLY A 162 -13.95 4.27 -21.43
C GLY A 162 -14.41 5.30 -20.40
N LYS A 163 -14.05 5.17 -19.12
CA LYS A 163 -14.43 6.14 -18.06
C LYS A 163 -13.52 7.39 -18.14
N PRO A 164 -14.07 8.59 -18.38
CA PRO A 164 -13.28 9.82 -18.44
C PRO A 164 -12.88 10.29 -17.03
N ILE A 165 -11.62 10.69 -16.88
CA ILE A 165 -11.06 11.24 -15.65
C ILE A 165 -10.31 12.52 -16.02
N LYS A 166 -10.77 13.65 -15.47
CA LYS A 166 -10.14 14.95 -15.68
C LYS A 166 -8.79 15.00 -14.94
N VAL A 167 -7.79 15.59 -15.56
CA VAL A 167 -6.47 15.85 -14.98
C VAL A 167 -6.33 17.35 -14.83
N VAL A 168 -6.26 17.80 -13.58
CA VAL A 168 -5.95 19.18 -13.23
C VAL A 168 -4.52 19.27 -12.72
N SER A 169 -3.92 20.45 -12.75
CA SER A 169 -2.56 20.68 -12.25
C SER A 169 -2.48 21.99 -11.49
N ASN A 170 -2.67 21.92 -10.17
CA ASN A 170 -2.45 23.06 -9.29
C ASN A 170 -1.73 22.64 -8.00
N ARG A 171 -0.80 23.46 -7.54
CA ARG A 171 -0.09 23.23 -6.28
C ARG A 171 -0.84 23.78 -5.06
N ASP A 172 -1.74 24.73 -5.28
CA ASP A 172 -2.55 25.32 -4.24
C ASP A 172 -3.93 24.66 -4.21
N PRO A 173 -4.29 23.91 -3.14
CA PRO A 173 -5.59 23.27 -3.04
C PRO A 173 -6.79 24.20 -3.15
N LEU A 174 -6.64 25.48 -2.78
CA LEU A 174 -7.72 26.47 -2.84
C LEU A 174 -8.16 26.81 -4.27
N LYS A 175 -7.30 26.55 -5.26
CA LYS A 175 -7.55 26.85 -6.67
C LYS A 175 -8.02 25.63 -7.45
N LEU A 176 -8.27 24.51 -6.77
CA LEU A 176 -8.76 23.30 -7.40
C LEU A 176 -10.28 23.37 -7.56
N PRO A 177 -10.84 22.91 -8.68
CA PRO A 177 -12.25 23.12 -9.03
C PRO A 177 -13.19 22.11 -8.34
N TRP A 178 -13.05 21.91 -7.02
CA TRP A 178 -13.84 20.89 -6.30
C TRP A 178 -15.32 21.26 -6.23
N ALA A 179 -15.64 22.53 -5.94
CA ALA A 179 -17.02 23.03 -5.95
C ALA A 179 -17.67 22.88 -7.34
N GLU A 180 -16.95 23.29 -8.39
CA GLU A 180 -17.45 23.24 -9.78
C GLU A 180 -17.75 21.80 -10.23
N LEU A 181 -16.90 20.84 -9.83
CA LEU A 181 -17.07 19.42 -10.15
C LEU A 181 -18.00 18.68 -9.18
N GLY A 182 -18.44 19.34 -8.09
CA GLY A 182 -19.26 18.76 -7.05
C GLY A 182 -18.60 17.59 -6.33
N ILE A 183 -17.31 17.71 -6.00
CA ILE A 183 -16.53 16.63 -5.37
C ILE A 183 -17.01 16.40 -3.93
N ASP A 184 -17.32 15.14 -3.62
CA ASP A 184 -17.72 14.72 -2.28
C ASP A 184 -16.48 14.37 -1.43
N ILE A 185 -15.59 13.51 -1.95
CA ILE A 185 -14.43 13.01 -1.23
C ILE A 185 -13.13 13.37 -1.98
N VAL A 186 -12.15 13.92 -1.26
CA VAL A 186 -10.77 14.08 -1.75
C VAL A 186 -9.87 13.05 -1.09
N ILE A 187 -9.15 12.28 -1.89
CA ILE A 187 -8.04 11.44 -1.45
C ILE A 187 -6.76 12.27 -1.51
N GLU A 188 -6.26 12.67 -0.35
CA GLU A 188 -5.07 13.50 -0.20
C GLU A 188 -3.80 12.63 -0.19
N GLY A 189 -3.20 12.46 -1.36
CA GLY A 189 -2.05 11.60 -1.64
C GLY A 189 -0.73 12.33 -1.92
N THR A 190 -0.65 13.64 -1.72
CA THR A 190 0.59 14.41 -1.97
C THR A 190 1.64 14.17 -0.88
N GLY A 191 1.20 13.89 0.36
CA GLY A 191 2.04 13.82 1.55
C GLY A 191 2.51 15.19 2.07
N VAL A 192 2.02 16.29 1.51
CA VAL A 192 2.34 17.66 1.92
C VAL A 192 1.28 18.21 2.89
N PHE A 193 0.01 18.07 2.53
CA PHE A 193 -1.13 18.59 3.30
C PHE A 193 -1.64 17.56 4.30
N VAL A 194 -0.87 17.36 5.37
CA VAL A 194 -1.14 16.32 6.39
C VAL A 194 -1.67 16.89 7.71
N ASP A 195 -1.90 18.19 7.81
CA ASP A 195 -2.47 18.87 8.98
C ASP A 195 -3.87 19.45 8.68
N GLY A 196 -4.60 19.82 9.74
CA GLY A 196 -5.95 20.38 9.64
C GLY A 196 -6.03 21.60 8.71
N PRO A 197 -5.17 22.63 8.88
CA PRO A 197 -5.17 23.81 8.01
C PRO A 197 -4.83 23.49 6.54
N GLY A 198 -3.88 22.59 6.29
CA GLY A 198 -3.47 22.21 4.94
C GLY A 198 -4.55 21.42 4.22
N ALA A 199 -5.03 20.33 4.83
CA ALA A 199 -6.09 19.50 4.27
C ALA A 199 -7.43 20.24 4.19
N GLY A 200 -7.71 21.15 5.14
CA GLY A 200 -8.92 21.98 5.17
C GLY A 200 -9.07 22.91 3.97
N LYS A 201 -7.99 23.22 3.25
CA LYS A 201 -8.06 23.97 1.98
C LYS A 201 -8.89 23.24 0.91
N HIS A 202 -8.90 21.91 0.92
CA HIS A 202 -9.77 21.15 0.01
C HIS A 202 -11.25 21.36 0.32
N ILE A 203 -11.59 21.43 1.61
CA ILE A 203 -12.96 21.74 2.04
C ILE A 203 -13.35 23.16 1.62
N GLN A 204 -12.45 24.13 1.81
CA GLN A 204 -12.67 25.52 1.38
C GLN A 204 -12.86 25.64 -0.14
N ALA A 205 -12.17 24.81 -0.93
CA ALA A 205 -12.34 24.73 -2.39
C ALA A 205 -13.63 24.00 -2.83
N GLY A 206 -14.42 23.46 -1.90
CA GLY A 206 -15.76 22.90 -2.14
C GLY A 206 -15.89 21.39 -1.98
N ALA A 207 -14.84 20.68 -1.58
CA ALA A 207 -14.98 19.26 -1.22
C ALA A 207 -15.72 19.10 0.12
N LYS A 208 -16.45 18.00 0.31
CA LYS A 208 -17.19 17.75 1.56
C LYS A 208 -16.37 16.99 2.61
N LYS A 209 -15.52 16.06 2.17
CA LYS A 209 -14.67 15.25 3.06
C LYS A 209 -13.28 15.00 2.46
N VAL A 210 -12.28 14.87 3.31
CA VAL A 210 -10.87 14.61 2.93
C VAL A 210 -10.35 13.38 3.67
N ILE A 211 -9.74 12.45 2.93
CA ILE A 211 -9.05 11.28 3.46
C ILE A 211 -7.55 11.44 3.19
N ILE A 212 -6.77 11.62 4.26
CA ILE A 212 -5.31 11.75 4.19
C ILE A 212 -4.67 10.36 4.12
N THR A 213 -3.85 10.12 3.10
CA THR A 213 -3.14 8.84 2.90
C THR A 213 -1.75 8.83 3.56
N ALA A 214 -1.67 9.39 4.77
CA ALA A 214 -0.48 9.46 5.61
C ALA A 214 -0.89 9.73 7.07
N PRO A 215 0.00 9.54 8.06
CA PRO A 215 -0.24 10.00 9.42
C PRO A 215 -0.51 11.51 9.43
N ALA A 216 -1.65 11.89 9.99
CA ALA A 216 -1.96 13.30 10.19
C ALA A 216 -1.03 13.95 11.23
N LYS A 217 -0.85 15.26 11.10
CA LYS A 217 -0.19 16.12 12.07
C LYS A 217 -1.25 16.94 12.79
N GLY A 218 -1.25 16.86 14.12
CA GLY A 218 -2.29 17.45 14.96
C GLY A 218 -3.14 16.36 15.61
N ALA A 219 -3.67 16.65 16.79
CA ALA A 219 -4.51 15.73 17.56
C ALA A 219 -5.99 15.80 17.15
N ASP A 220 -6.34 16.77 16.31
CA ASP A 220 -7.68 17.12 15.83
C ASP A 220 -8.17 16.23 14.68
N ILE A 221 -7.27 15.53 13.99
CA ILE A 221 -7.63 14.66 12.87
C ILE A 221 -7.77 13.21 13.37
N PRO A 222 -9.00 12.66 13.41
CA PRO A 222 -9.20 11.27 13.80
C PRO A 222 -8.54 10.32 12.80
N THR A 223 -7.92 9.28 13.34
CA THR A 223 -7.20 8.26 12.59
C THR A 223 -7.95 6.94 12.66
N TYR A 224 -8.19 6.34 11.50
CA TYR A 224 -8.90 5.07 11.40
C TYR A 224 -8.03 4.04 10.68
N VAL A 225 -7.99 2.83 11.22
CA VAL A 225 -7.37 1.65 10.61
C VAL A 225 -8.44 0.58 10.51
N VAL A 226 -8.73 0.16 9.28
CA VAL A 226 -9.72 -0.87 8.97
C VAL A 226 -9.27 -2.22 9.53
N GLY A 227 -10.18 -2.95 10.17
CA GLY A 227 -9.97 -4.14 10.99
C GLY A 227 -9.65 -3.86 12.46
N VAL A 228 -9.62 -2.59 12.91
CA VAL A 228 -9.17 -2.22 14.26
C VAL A 228 -10.17 -1.29 14.94
N ASN A 229 -10.38 -0.09 14.40
CA ASN A 229 -11.19 0.96 15.02
C ASN A 229 -12.15 1.66 14.03
N GLU A 230 -12.43 1.06 12.88
CA GLU A 230 -13.40 1.56 11.90
C GLU A 230 -14.82 1.66 12.47
N GLY A 231 -15.14 0.87 13.49
CA GLY A 231 -16.42 0.96 14.22
C GLY A 231 -16.66 2.34 14.82
N ASP A 232 -15.59 3.00 15.26
CA ASP A 232 -15.60 4.33 15.89
C ASP A 232 -15.75 5.48 14.88
N TYR A 233 -15.84 5.17 13.59
CA TYR A 233 -16.03 6.19 12.56
C TYR A 233 -17.47 6.73 12.60
N HIS A 234 -17.59 8.03 12.86
CA HIS A 234 -18.84 8.79 12.75
C HIS A 234 -18.68 9.86 11.66
N HIS A 235 -19.66 9.96 10.75
CA HIS A 235 -19.53 10.81 9.58
C HIS A 235 -19.40 12.29 9.95
N GLU A 236 -20.15 12.73 10.96
CA GLU A 236 -20.26 14.10 11.43
C GLU A 236 -19.11 14.53 12.34
N ALA A 237 -18.34 13.58 12.88
CA ALA A 237 -17.29 13.87 13.86
C ALA A 237 -16.13 14.69 13.25
N SER A 238 -15.78 14.44 11.99
CA SER A 238 -14.77 15.24 11.29
C SER A 238 -14.90 15.11 9.78
N ASN A 239 -14.71 16.24 9.09
CA ASN A 239 -14.62 16.30 7.62
C ASN A 239 -13.22 15.92 7.10
N ILE A 240 -12.24 15.75 7.98
CA ILE A 240 -10.88 15.36 7.63
C ILE A 240 -10.50 14.15 8.48
N VAL A 241 -10.11 13.06 7.82
CA VAL A 241 -9.72 11.81 8.48
C VAL A 241 -8.38 11.32 7.94
N SER A 242 -7.66 10.53 8.73
CA SER A 242 -6.39 9.89 8.32
C SER A 242 -6.52 8.38 8.24
N ASN A 243 -5.97 7.78 7.19
CA ASN A 243 -5.81 6.33 7.07
C ASN A 243 -4.49 5.83 7.73
N ALA A 244 -3.89 6.61 8.63
CA ALA A 244 -2.59 6.34 9.24
C ALA A 244 -1.45 6.11 8.22
N SER A 245 -0.37 5.43 8.64
CA SER A 245 0.71 4.97 7.75
C SER A 245 0.53 3.52 7.32
N CYS A 246 1.24 3.10 6.26
CA CYS A 246 1.31 1.70 5.84
C CYS A 246 1.81 0.78 6.96
N THR A 247 2.82 1.21 7.73
CA THR A 247 3.30 0.46 8.89
C THR A 247 2.27 0.37 10.01
N THR A 248 1.54 1.45 10.30
CA THR A 248 0.48 1.43 11.31
C THR A 248 -0.64 0.47 10.90
N ASN A 249 -1.00 0.42 9.61
CA ASN A 249 -1.99 -0.53 9.09
C ASN A 249 -1.50 -1.98 9.18
N CYS A 250 -0.20 -2.25 9.06
CA CYS A 250 0.34 -3.59 9.31
C CYS A 250 0.37 -3.94 10.82
N LEU A 251 0.84 -3.00 11.65
CA LEU A 251 1.09 -3.25 13.07
C LEU A 251 -0.20 -3.27 13.91
N ALA A 252 -1.22 -2.48 13.58
CA ALA A 252 -2.41 -2.35 14.43
C ALA A 252 -3.30 -3.61 14.47
N PRO A 253 -3.63 -4.30 13.36
CA PRO A 253 -4.34 -5.58 13.41
C PRO A 253 -3.51 -6.66 14.11
N PHE A 254 -2.19 -6.63 13.90
CA PHE A 254 -1.23 -7.55 14.51
C PHE A 254 -1.21 -7.43 16.03
N VAL A 255 -1.05 -6.21 16.55
CA VAL A 255 -0.99 -5.95 18.01
C VAL A 255 -2.36 -6.08 18.68
N LYS A 256 -3.46 -5.85 17.94
CA LYS A 256 -4.81 -6.13 18.43
C LYS A 256 -4.96 -7.60 18.81
N VAL A 257 -4.58 -8.52 17.92
CA VAL A 257 -4.62 -9.96 18.21
C VAL A 257 -3.71 -10.32 19.38
N MET A 258 -2.49 -9.78 19.41
CA MET A 258 -1.54 -10.04 20.51
C MET A 258 -2.08 -9.56 21.87
N ASP A 259 -2.69 -8.37 21.91
CA ASP A 259 -3.24 -7.81 23.14
C ASP A 259 -4.49 -8.56 23.62
N GLU A 260 -5.41 -8.89 22.70
CA GLU A 260 -6.66 -9.58 23.03
C GLU A 260 -6.45 -11.04 23.48
N GLU A 261 -5.54 -11.77 22.84
CA GLU A 261 -5.35 -13.21 23.12
C GLU A 261 -4.28 -13.49 24.19
N PHE A 262 -3.29 -12.61 24.34
CA PHE A 262 -2.13 -12.83 25.21
C PHE A 262 -1.90 -11.73 26.26
N GLY A 263 -2.53 -10.56 26.12
CA GLY A 263 -2.44 -9.43 27.04
C GLY A 263 -1.05 -8.78 27.01
N MET A 264 -0.88 -7.65 26.31
CA MET A 264 0.45 -7.06 26.18
C MET A 264 0.88 -6.31 27.45
N ASN A 265 1.96 -6.81 28.08
CA ASN A 265 2.57 -6.24 29.27
C ASN A 265 3.80 -5.41 28.87
N CYS A 266 3.71 -4.09 29.08
CA CYS A 266 4.89 -3.24 29.22
C CYS A 266 4.72 -2.47 30.52
N SER A 267 5.34 -2.95 31.61
CA SER A 267 5.49 -2.14 32.80
C SER A 267 6.52 -1.04 32.50
N CYS A 268 6.03 0.15 32.16
CA CYS A 268 6.81 1.38 32.34
C CYS A 268 6.33 2.01 33.65
N LEU A 269 6.79 1.51 34.80
CA LEU A 269 6.72 2.33 36.01
C LEU A 269 7.67 3.50 35.78
N GLN A 270 7.12 4.70 35.60
CA GLN A 270 7.91 5.93 35.61
C GLN A 270 8.45 6.14 37.03
N SER A 271 9.51 5.42 37.41
CA SER A 271 10.39 5.84 38.49
C SER A 271 11.52 6.64 37.86
N THR A 272 11.44 7.96 38.02
CA THR A 272 12.59 8.85 37.96
C THR A 272 13.69 8.30 38.86
N GLU A 273 14.69 7.58 38.31
CA GLU A 273 16.11 7.64 38.68
C GLU A 273 16.96 6.62 37.88
N LYS A 274 18.06 7.12 37.30
CA LYS A 274 19.29 6.46 36.84
C LYS A 274 19.33 4.93 36.73
N GLN A 275 19.44 4.42 35.50
CA GLN A 275 20.63 3.77 34.92
C GLN A 275 20.30 3.23 33.52
N ARG A 276 20.93 3.81 32.49
CA ARG A 276 20.87 3.27 31.12
C ARG A 276 21.84 2.10 31.02
N LEU A 277 21.31 0.88 30.99
CA LEU A 277 22.01 -0.27 30.40
C LEU A 277 21.37 -0.58 29.04
N PRO A 278 22.16 -0.82 27.98
CA PRO A 278 21.61 -1.13 26.67
C PRO A 278 20.97 -2.52 26.70
N CYS A 279 19.73 -2.62 26.19
CA CYS A 279 19.12 -3.91 25.90
C CYS A 279 20.03 -4.67 24.94
N ILE A 280 20.50 -5.85 25.37
CA ILE A 280 21.31 -6.75 24.57
C ILE A 280 20.44 -7.23 23.39
N LEU A 281 20.86 -6.88 22.18
CA LEU A 281 20.34 -7.44 20.93
C LEU A 281 20.50 -8.97 20.97
N PRO A 282 19.46 -9.78 20.73
CA PRO A 282 19.71 -11.12 20.24
C PRO A 282 20.36 -10.97 18.86
N SER A 283 21.55 -11.53 18.72
CA SER A 283 22.52 -11.38 17.62
C SER A 283 22.07 -11.90 16.24
N SER A 284 20.77 -12.04 15.97
CA SER A 284 20.26 -12.81 14.82
C SER A 284 20.28 -12.08 13.48
N PHE A 285 20.68 -10.80 13.40
CA PHE A 285 20.57 -10.01 12.17
C PHE A 285 21.89 -9.46 11.58
N ILE A 286 23.05 -9.84 12.11
CA ILE A 286 24.33 -9.48 11.49
C ILE A 286 25.29 -10.68 11.58
N ALA A 287 25.19 -11.59 10.61
CA ALA A 287 26.28 -12.47 10.25
C ALA A 287 26.66 -12.17 8.79
N ILE A 288 27.38 -11.07 8.56
CA ILE A 288 28.22 -10.97 7.36
C ILE A 288 29.53 -11.64 7.74
N SER A 289 29.59 -12.95 7.57
CA SER A 289 30.82 -13.72 7.70
C SER A 289 31.77 -13.32 6.57
N ASN A 290 32.84 -12.61 6.91
CA ASN A 290 34.08 -12.64 6.13
C ASN A 290 35.17 -13.21 7.04
N PRO A 291 35.77 -14.37 6.72
CA PRO A 291 36.79 -14.97 7.56
C PRO A 291 38.12 -14.25 7.31
N CYS A 292 38.40 -13.17 8.04
CA CYS A 292 39.76 -12.67 8.15
C CYS A 292 40.47 -13.39 9.30
N ARG A 293 41.24 -14.43 8.94
CA ARG A 293 42.29 -15.00 9.79
C ARG A 293 43.37 -13.94 10.02
N HIS A 294 43.42 -13.35 11.21
CA HIS A 294 44.65 -12.99 11.93
C HIS A 294 44.24 -12.20 13.18
N CYS A 295 44.41 -12.81 14.34
CA CYS A 295 44.77 -12.21 15.63
C CYS A 295 44.50 -13.27 16.72
N GLU A 296 45.45 -14.17 16.91
CA GLU A 296 45.59 -14.90 18.17
C GLU A 296 46.12 -13.92 19.21
N GLY A 297 45.44 -13.83 20.36
CA GLY A 297 45.85 -13.02 21.49
C GLY A 297 45.15 -13.49 22.75
N ASN A 298 45.90 -14.25 23.56
CA ASN A 298 45.60 -14.68 24.92
C ASN A 298 44.78 -13.67 25.74
N HIS A 299 43.75 -14.15 26.44
CA HIS A 299 43.50 -13.72 27.82
C HIS A 299 42.65 -14.77 28.56
N ASP A 300 43.25 -15.36 29.59
CA ASP A 300 42.60 -16.07 30.68
C ASP A 300 41.49 -15.23 31.32
N ASN A 301 40.39 -15.86 31.73
CA ASN A 301 39.65 -15.44 32.92
C ASN A 301 38.68 -16.53 33.39
N ASN A 302 39.11 -17.24 34.43
CA ASN A 302 38.26 -17.98 35.35
C ASN A 302 38.03 -17.08 36.56
N SER A 303 36.79 -16.65 36.85
CA SER A 303 36.27 -16.44 38.22
C SER A 303 34.91 -15.70 38.26
N LEU A 304 34.11 -16.09 39.26
CA LEU A 304 32.95 -15.40 39.86
C LEU A 304 31.56 -15.65 39.25
N LEU A 305 31.04 -16.85 39.56
CA LEU A 305 29.62 -17.11 39.77
C LEU A 305 29.15 -16.38 41.04
N HIS A 306 28.36 -15.32 40.88
CA HIS A 306 27.47 -14.82 41.94
C HIS A 306 26.02 -14.85 41.44
N ARG A 307 25.20 -15.67 42.10
CA ARG A 307 23.74 -15.68 41.99
C ARG A 307 23.21 -14.36 42.57
N GLY A 308 22.78 -13.45 41.71
CA GLY A 308 21.95 -12.30 42.06
C GLY A 308 20.50 -12.57 41.69
N SER A 309 19.59 -12.49 42.67
CA SER A 309 18.14 -12.49 42.48
C SER A 309 17.72 -11.31 41.60
N GLY A 310 17.36 -11.58 40.35
CA GLY A 310 16.97 -10.55 39.37
C GLY A 310 15.55 -10.02 39.62
N SER A 311 15.43 -8.71 39.74
CA SER A 311 14.19 -7.96 39.52
C SER A 311 13.73 -8.12 38.06
N PRO A 312 12.42 -8.06 37.76
CA PRO A 312 11.92 -8.23 36.39
C PRO A 312 12.50 -7.12 35.49
N LEU A 313 13.07 -7.52 34.36
CA LEU A 313 13.55 -6.61 33.32
C LEU A 313 12.34 -5.87 32.72
N ASP A 314 12.17 -4.60 33.07
CA ASP A 314 11.20 -3.70 32.44
C ASP A 314 11.56 -3.52 30.96
N THR A 315 10.99 -4.38 30.11
CA THR A 315 11.28 -4.41 28.68
C THR A 315 10.17 -3.66 27.95
N VAL A 316 10.52 -2.53 27.33
CA VAL A 316 9.63 -1.86 26.39
C VAL A 316 9.51 -2.74 25.15
N SER A 317 8.30 -3.09 24.75
CA SER A 317 8.07 -3.82 23.49
C SER A 317 8.66 -3.04 22.31
N VAL A 318 9.54 -3.70 21.55
CA VAL A 318 10.28 -3.09 20.44
C VAL A 318 9.76 -3.65 19.12
N ALA A 319 9.21 -2.76 18.30
CA ALA A 319 8.97 -3.05 16.89
C ALA A 319 10.20 -2.62 16.07
N HIS A 320 10.89 -3.60 15.48
CA HIS A 320 11.84 -3.37 14.41
C HIS A 320 11.10 -3.42 13.08
N LEU A 321 11.45 -2.51 12.18
CA LEU A 321 10.79 -2.42 10.90
C LEU A 321 11.83 -2.36 9.79
N LEU A 322 11.77 -3.31 8.87
CA LEU A 322 12.53 -3.23 7.62
C LEU A 322 11.61 -2.62 6.57
N LEU A 323 11.95 -1.40 6.18
CA LEU A 323 11.25 -0.66 5.14
C LEU A 323 12.06 -0.71 3.85
N PRO A 324 11.42 -0.86 2.69
CA PRO A 324 12.10 -0.71 1.42
C PRO A 324 12.60 0.72 1.26
N VAL A 325 13.61 0.84 0.41
CA VAL A 325 13.96 2.04 -0.34
C VAL A 325 12.90 2.22 -1.42
N SER A 326 11.66 2.47 -0.99
CA SER A 326 10.63 2.92 -1.92
C SER A 326 10.88 4.40 -2.20
N LEU A 327 11.17 4.72 -3.46
CA LEU A 327 11.16 6.09 -3.99
C LEU A 327 9.72 6.64 -4.14
N CYS A 328 8.75 6.14 -3.34
CA CYS A 328 7.33 6.57 -3.30
C CYS A 328 7.19 8.05 -2.95
N SER A 329 6.15 8.74 -3.43
CA SER A 329 5.83 10.11 -2.97
C SER A 329 5.53 10.21 -1.47
N CYS A 330 4.94 9.16 -0.89
CA CYS A 330 4.75 8.96 0.54
C CYS A 330 6.07 8.73 1.32
N VAL A 331 7.12 8.35 0.60
CA VAL A 331 8.48 8.04 1.09
C VAL A 331 9.52 8.84 0.27
N ARG A 332 9.18 10.01 -0.28
CA ARG A 332 10.11 10.89 -1.04
C ARG A 332 11.05 11.63 -0.10
N LEU A 333 11.52 10.90 0.91
CA LEU A 333 12.44 11.28 1.96
C LEU A 333 13.82 10.64 1.73
N GLN A 334 13.93 9.62 0.87
CA GLN A 334 15.21 9.01 0.56
C GLN A 334 15.77 9.51 -0.77
N ARG A 335 17.09 9.66 -0.80
CA ARG A 335 17.82 10.15 -1.95
C ARG A 335 18.38 8.96 -2.74
N LEU A 336 18.29 9.03 -4.08
CA LEU A 336 18.89 8.01 -4.95
C LEU A 336 20.41 7.96 -4.76
N LEU A 337 21.03 9.14 -4.67
CA LEU A 337 22.45 9.36 -4.38
C LEU A 337 22.59 10.30 -3.18
N ASP A 338 23.77 10.37 -2.59
CA ASP A 338 24.07 11.25 -1.46
C ASP A 338 23.65 12.70 -1.77
N ALA A 339 22.68 13.24 -1.02
CA ALA A 339 22.14 14.59 -1.23
C ALA A 339 21.54 15.18 0.05
N SER A 340 21.40 16.51 0.11
CA SER A 340 20.93 17.19 1.31
C SER A 340 19.56 16.69 1.78
N HIS A 341 19.45 16.47 3.09
CA HIS A 341 18.23 16.02 3.74
C HIS A 341 18.25 16.40 5.24
N ARG A 342 17.08 16.64 5.83
CA ARG A 342 16.94 17.04 7.26
C ARG A 342 17.42 15.95 8.24
N ASP A 343 17.26 14.70 7.85
CA ASP A 343 17.82 13.51 8.52
C ASP A 343 19.07 13.11 7.74
N LEU A 344 20.24 13.28 8.37
CA LEU A 344 21.55 13.02 7.78
C LEU A 344 21.76 11.56 7.40
N ARG A 345 21.07 10.61 8.05
CA ARG A 345 21.14 9.20 7.66
C ARG A 345 20.40 8.98 6.35
N ARG A 346 19.22 9.59 6.19
CA ARG A 346 18.43 9.55 4.94
C ARG A 346 19.01 10.37 3.78
N ALA A 347 20.04 11.18 4.06
CA ALA A 347 20.80 11.89 3.03
C ALA A 347 21.63 10.96 2.15
N ARG A 348 21.96 9.75 2.63
CA ARG A 348 22.82 8.79 1.95
C ARG A 348 22.08 7.99 0.87
N ALA A 349 22.82 7.53 -0.14
CA ALA A 349 22.35 6.78 -1.29
C ALA A 349 21.57 5.54 -0.84
N ALA A 350 20.27 5.56 -1.09
CA ALA A 350 19.36 4.64 -0.43
C ALA A 350 19.49 3.20 -0.96
N ALA A 351 19.71 3.02 -2.26
CA ALA A 351 19.81 1.70 -2.90
C ALA A 351 21.11 0.92 -2.55
N LEU A 352 22.03 1.51 -1.78
CA LEU A 352 23.33 0.92 -1.42
C LEU A 352 23.54 0.81 0.09
N ASN A 353 22.58 1.23 0.91
CA ASN A 353 22.75 1.32 2.36
C ASN A 353 21.57 0.73 3.11
N ILE A 354 21.87 0.18 4.30
CA ILE A 354 20.87 -0.01 5.34
C ILE A 354 20.84 1.26 6.17
N VAL A 355 19.74 2.02 6.13
CA VAL A 355 19.66 3.36 6.74
C VAL A 355 18.72 3.33 7.96
N PRO A 356 19.26 3.41 9.20
CA PRO A 356 18.44 3.48 10.39
C PRO A 356 17.76 4.83 10.54
N THR A 357 16.49 4.83 10.94
CA THR A 357 15.71 6.05 11.14
C THR A 357 14.62 5.85 12.20
N SER A 358 14.19 6.93 12.82
CA SER A 358 13.07 6.89 13.76
C SER A 358 11.75 6.65 13.00
N THR A 359 10.81 5.98 13.67
CA THR A 359 9.46 5.77 13.17
C THR A 359 8.43 6.18 14.22
N GLY A 360 7.36 6.84 13.76
CA GLY A 360 6.20 7.16 14.60
C GLY A 360 5.16 6.06 14.63
N ALA A 361 5.30 5.00 13.81
CA ALA A 361 4.24 4.03 13.58
C ALA A 361 3.83 3.26 14.85
N ALA A 362 4.80 2.80 15.64
CA ALA A 362 4.56 2.13 16.92
C ALA A 362 3.81 3.04 17.91
N LYS A 363 4.16 4.33 17.96
CA LYS A 363 3.44 5.31 18.78
C LYS A 363 2.04 5.60 18.24
N ALA A 364 1.89 5.62 16.91
CA ALA A 364 0.62 5.86 16.24
C ALA A 364 -0.40 4.73 16.45
N VAL A 365 0.03 3.51 16.79
CA VAL A 365 -0.90 2.44 17.23
C VAL A 365 -1.75 2.90 18.40
N SER A 366 -1.22 3.71 19.31
CA SER A 366 -2.00 4.22 20.45
C SER A 366 -3.15 5.16 20.07
N LEU A 367 -3.17 5.68 18.84
CA LEU A 367 -4.29 6.48 18.32
C LEU A 367 -5.49 5.61 17.95
N VAL A 368 -5.27 4.32 17.66
CA VAL A 368 -6.32 3.37 17.25
C VAL A 368 -6.57 2.29 18.31
N LEU A 369 -5.60 2.04 19.20
CA LEU A 369 -5.70 1.14 20.35
C LEU A 369 -5.21 1.89 21.60
N PRO A 370 -6.07 2.73 22.22
CA PRO A 370 -5.66 3.61 23.33
C PRO A 370 -5.08 2.87 24.54
N GLN A 371 -5.49 1.62 24.78
CA GLN A 371 -4.97 0.77 25.86
C GLN A 371 -3.48 0.41 25.70
N LEU A 372 -2.92 0.58 24.50
CA LEU A 372 -1.50 0.36 24.20
C LEU A 372 -0.66 1.65 24.26
N LYS A 373 -1.24 2.76 24.73
CA LYS A 373 -0.54 4.04 24.85
C LYS A 373 0.68 3.92 25.77
N GLY A 374 1.84 4.31 25.23
CA GLY A 374 3.13 4.26 25.94
C GLY A 374 3.77 2.87 26.04
N LYS A 375 3.09 1.81 25.57
CA LYS A 375 3.62 0.43 25.62
C LYS A 375 4.49 0.06 24.43
N LEU A 376 4.29 0.71 23.28
CA LEU A 376 4.98 0.39 22.03
C LEU A 376 5.99 1.46 21.64
N ASN A 377 7.19 1.02 21.26
CA ASN A 377 8.20 1.87 20.64
C ASN A 377 8.85 1.13 19.46
N GLY A 378 9.57 1.84 18.59
CA GLY A 378 10.20 1.19 17.46
C GLY A 378 11.17 2.05 16.65
N ILE A 379 11.94 1.35 15.83
CA ILE A 379 12.86 1.95 14.86
C ILE A 379 12.57 1.38 13.47
N ALA A 380 13.01 2.09 12.44
CA ALA A 380 12.95 1.61 11.07
C ALA A 380 14.35 1.52 10.47
N LEU A 381 14.60 0.47 9.71
CA LEU A 381 15.78 0.23 8.91
C LEU A 381 15.34 0.26 7.45
N ARG A 382 15.86 1.20 6.67
CA ARG A 382 15.57 1.27 5.24
C ARG A 382 16.56 0.39 4.49
N VAL A 383 16.09 -0.56 3.70
CA VAL A 383 16.93 -1.53 2.98
C VAL A 383 16.73 -1.46 1.47
N PRO A 384 17.73 -1.82 0.63
CA PRO A 384 17.68 -1.75 -0.83
C PRO A 384 16.68 -2.66 -1.58
N THR A 385 15.42 -2.67 -1.15
CA THR A 385 14.29 -3.22 -1.91
C THR A 385 13.37 -2.08 -2.33
N PRO A 386 12.75 -2.13 -3.52
CA PRO A 386 11.89 -1.04 -4.02
C PRO A 386 10.47 -1.05 -3.42
N ASN A 387 9.99 -2.21 -2.99
CA ASN A 387 8.68 -2.40 -2.36
C ASN A 387 8.70 -3.59 -1.39
N VAL A 388 7.59 -3.76 -0.66
CA VAL A 388 7.36 -4.74 0.40
C VAL A 388 8.23 -4.48 1.61
N SER A 389 7.59 -4.49 2.76
CA SER A 389 8.17 -4.23 4.07
C SER A 389 7.87 -5.39 5.01
N VAL A 390 8.61 -5.45 6.12
CA VAL A 390 8.36 -6.43 7.18
C VAL A 390 8.46 -5.77 8.56
N VAL A 391 7.51 -6.09 9.43
CA VAL A 391 7.50 -5.77 10.85
C VAL A 391 8.06 -6.98 11.60
N ASP A 392 8.96 -6.72 12.53
CA ASP A 392 9.47 -7.66 13.52
C ASP A 392 9.11 -7.12 14.90
N LEU A 393 8.07 -7.68 15.51
CA LEU A 393 7.58 -7.27 16.82
C LEU A 393 8.09 -8.23 17.89
N VAL A 394 8.72 -7.68 18.93
CA VAL A 394 9.09 -8.40 20.15
C VAL A 394 8.35 -7.78 21.33
N VAL A 395 7.57 -8.60 22.05
CA VAL A 395 6.68 -8.18 23.14
C VAL A 395 6.73 -9.13 24.32
N ASN A 396 6.54 -8.58 25.52
CA ASN A 396 6.20 -9.35 26.70
C ASN A 396 4.68 -9.43 26.84
N VAL A 397 4.18 -10.62 27.21
CA VAL A 397 2.75 -10.92 27.31
C VAL A 397 2.40 -11.43 28.70
N ALA A 398 1.14 -11.24 29.11
CA ALA A 398 0.66 -11.63 30.43
C ALA A 398 0.42 -13.13 30.56
N LYS A 399 -0.08 -13.74 29.48
CA LYS A 399 -0.26 -15.18 29.38
C LYS A 399 1.12 -15.85 29.39
N LYS A 400 1.26 -16.97 30.10
CA LYS A 400 2.53 -17.70 30.23
C LYS A 400 2.42 -19.11 29.67
N GLY A 401 3.57 -19.70 29.30
CA GLY A 401 3.67 -21.10 28.91
C GLY A 401 3.02 -21.42 27.55
N MET A 402 3.02 -20.44 26.64
CA MET A 402 2.53 -20.62 25.27
C MET A 402 3.61 -21.14 24.35
N THR A 403 3.20 -21.84 23.30
CA THR A 403 4.08 -22.25 22.21
C THR A 403 3.98 -21.30 21.02
N ALA A 404 4.94 -21.35 20.10
CA ALA A 404 4.85 -20.62 18.83
C ALA A 404 3.60 -21.02 18.03
N GLU A 405 3.18 -22.28 18.15
CA GLU A 405 1.99 -22.79 17.47
C GLU A 405 0.69 -22.22 18.07
N ASP A 406 0.62 -22.01 19.39
CA ASP A 406 -0.51 -21.34 20.02
C ASP A 406 -0.67 -19.90 19.50
N VAL A 407 0.44 -19.19 19.35
CA VAL A 407 0.48 -17.83 18.79
C VAL A 407 0.02 -17.85 17.33
N ASN A 408 0.56 -18.75 16.51
CA ASN A 408 0.17 -18.88 15.11
C ASN A 408 -1.33 -19.23 14.96
N ASN A 409 -1.86 -20.11 15.80
CA ASN A 409 -3.27 -20.49 15.78
C ASN A 409 -4.21 -19.34 16.18
N ALA A 410 -3.80 -18.48 17.12
CA ALA A 410 -4.53 -17.26 17.43
C ALA A 410 -4.63 -16.33 16.19
N PHE A 411 -3.52 -16.16 15.46
CA PHE A 411 -3.55 -15.39 14.21
C PHE A 411 -4.38 -16.05 13.11
N ARG A 412 -4.36 -17.38 12.97
CA ARG A 412 -5.22 -18.09 12.01
C ARG A 412 -6.69 -17.88 12.32
N LYS A 413 -7.08 -17.99 13.59
CA LYS A 413 -8.45 -17.75 14.06
C LYS A 413 -8.88 -16.31 13.75
N ALA A 414 -8.01 -15.33 14.03
CA ALA A 414 -8.29 -13.93 13.71
C ALA A 414 -8.42 -13.69 12.19
N ALA A 415 -7.53 -14.28 11.38
CA ALA A 415 -7.54 -14.19 9.92
C ALA A 415 -8.78 -14.84 9.28
N GLN A 416 -9.33 -15.89 9.89
CA GLN A 416 -10.54 -16.56 9.42
C GLN A 416 -11.82 -15.89 9.93
N GLY A 417 -11.74 -15.16 11.05
CA GLY A 417 -12.85 -14.45 11.68
C GLY A 417 -12.81 -12.94 11.46
N PRO A 418 -12.64 -12.13 12.53
CA PRO A 418 -12.86 -10.68 12.50
C PRO A 418 -11.89 -9.90 11.60
N LEU A 419 -10.70 -10.45 11.31
CA LEU A 419 -9.68 -9.81 10.47
C LEU A 419 -9.59 -10.40 9.06
N LYS A 420 -10.63 -11.12 8.62
CA LYS A 420 -10.67 -11.70 7.27
C LYS A 420 -10.50 -10.62 6.20
N GLY A 421 -9.51 -10.80 5.33
CA GLY A 421 -9.15 -9.82 4.28
C GLY A 421 -8.26 -8.67 4.76
N ILE A 422 -8.01 -8.56 6.06
CA ILE A 422 -7.07 -7.60 6.66
C ILE A 422 -5.78 -8.28 7.11
N LEU A 423 -5.87 -9.50 7.65
CA LEU A 423 -4.76 -10.30 8.13
C LEU A 423 -4.72 -11.66 7.43
N ALA A 424 -3.53 -12.12 7.09
CA ALA A 424 -3.28 -13.47 6.58
C ALA A 424 -2.15 -14.14 7.39
N VAL A 425 -2.07 -15.47 7.29
CA VAL A 425 -0.97 -16.27 7.85
C VAL A 425 -0.35 -17.08 6.72
N CYS A 426 0.98 -17.08 6.62
CA CYS A 426 1.74 -17.79 5.62
C CYS A 426 2.65 -18.83 6.28
N ASP A 427 2.53 -20.08 5.84
CA ASP A 427 3.33 -21.23 6.31
C ASP A 427 4.43 -21.65 5.35
N VAL A 428 4.44 -21.04 4.17
CA VAL A 428 5.41 -21.31 3.11
C VAL A 428 6.62 -20.40 3.33
N PRO A 429 7.86 -20.90 3.15
CA PRO A 429 9.08 -20.10 3.28
C PRO A 429 9.23 -19.12 2.10
N LEU A 430 8.45 -18.05 2.11
CA LEU A 430 8.43 -16.99 1.09
C LEU A 430 9.40 -15.86 1.44
N VAL A 431 9.65 -15.00 0.45
CA VAL A 431 10.48 -13.80 0.60
C VAL A 431 9.71 -12.56 0.16
N SER A 432 10.29 -11.38 0.38
CA SER A 432 9.62 -10.08 0.19
C SER A 432 8.87 -9.92 -1.14
N VAL A 433 9.47 -10.34 -2.26
CA VAL A 433 8.90 -10.14 -3.60
C VAL A 433 7.61 -10.93 -3.83
N ASP A 434 7.37 -11.98 -3.06
CA ASP A 434 6.20 -12.86 -3.17
C ASP A 434 4.95 -12.21 -2.57
N PHE A 435 5.12 -11.27 -1.65
CA PHE A 435 4.01 -10.52 -1.04
C PHE A 435 3.60 -9.27 -1.83
N ARG A 436 4.20 -9.04 -3.02
CA ARG A 436 3.78 -7.94 -3.89
C ARG A 436 2.34 -8.10 -4.33
N CYS A 437 1.60 -7.00 -4.35
CA CYS A 437 0.17 -7.00 -4.67
C CYS A 437 -0.69 -7.85 -3.72
N SER A 438 -0.20 -8.13 -2.50
CA SER A 438 -1.03 -8.73 -1.45
C SER A 438 -2.03 -7.72 -0.91
N ASP A 439 -3.32 -8.08 -0.93
CA ASP A 439 -4.42 -7.19 -0.55
C ASP A 439 -4.56 -6.98 0.97
N VAL A 440 -3.98 -7.88 1.77
CA VAL A 440 -4.06 -7.81 3.24
C VAL A 440 -3.10 -6.74 3.79
N SER A 441 -3.44 -6.19 4.95
CA SER A 441 -2.59 -5.19 5.63
C SER A 441 -1.38 -5.83 6.30
N SER A 442 -1.50 -7.10 6.71
CA SER A 442 -0.47 -7.82 7.44
C SER A 442 -0.52 -9.32 7.10
N THR A 443 0.61 -9.90 6.72
CA THR A 443 0.76 -11.35 6.51
C THR A 443 1.75 -11.90 7.51
N ILE A 444 1.27 -12.66 8.49
CA ILE A 444 2.11 -13.30 9.51
C ILE A 444 2.97 -14.39 8.86
N ASP A 445 4.27 -14.36 9.11
CA ASP A 445 5.19 -15.42 8.74
C ASP A 445 5.27 -16.42 9.89
N SER A 446 4.49 -17.51 9.80
CA SER A 446 4.32 -18.45 10.91
C SER A 446 5.61 -19.18 11.26
N SER A 447 6.51 -19.33 10.28
CA SER A 447 7.81 -19.99 10.42
C SER A 447 8.80 -19.19 11.27
N LEU A 448 8.60 -17.88 11.37
CA LEU A 448 9.45 -16.94 12.11
C LEU A 448 8.88 -16.56 13.49
N THR A 449 7.71 -17.09 13.85
CA THR A 449 7.15 -16.92 15.19
C THR A 449 7.99 -17.65 16.22
N MET A 450 8.43 -16.95 17.26
CA MET A 450 9.24 -17.50 18.34
C MET A 450 8.66 -17.12 19.69
N VAL A 451 8.65 -18.07 20.62
CA VAL A 451 8.40 -17.80 22.04
C VAL A 451 9.71 -18.05 22.80
N MET A 452 10.17 -17.06 23.55
CA MET A 452 11.41 -17.09 24.33
C MET A 452 11.06 -17.04 25.81
N GLY A 453 11.50 -18.03 26.58
CA GLY A 453 11.10 -18.17 27.98
C GLY A 453 9.60 -18.41 28.11
N ASP A 454 8.98 -17.86 29.15
CA ASP A 454 7.57 -18.10 29.45
C ASP A 454 6.62 -17.02 28.88
N ASP A 455 7.12 -15.81 28.63
CA ASP A 455 6.30 -14.60 28.44
C ASP A 455 6.77 -13.66 27.33
N MET A 456 7.83 -13.99 26.58
CA MET A 456 8.33 -13.14 25.49
C MET A 456 8.03 -13.77 24.13
N VAL A 457 7.36 -13.02 23.26
CA VAL A 457 6.96 -13.46 21.92
C VAL A 457 7.55 -12.55 20.87
N LYS A 458 8.15 -13.16 19.84
CA LYS A 458 8.58 -12.51 18.61
C LYS A 458 7.70 -13.01 17.48
N VAL A 459 7.11 -12.09 16.72
CA VAL A 459 6.31 -12.42 15.55
C VAL A 459 6.73 -11.50 14.40
N VAL A 460 6.77 -12.06 13.19
CA VAL A 460 7.16 -11.35 11.97
C VAL A 460 5.97 -11.24 11.03
N ALA A 461 5.77 -10.06 10.43
CA ALA A 461 4.70 -9.84 9.47
C ALA A 461 5.14 -9.03 8.25
N TRP A 462 4.85 -9.58 7.08
CA TRP A 462 5.05 -8.94 5.78
C TRP A 462 3.87 -8.06 5.41
N TYR A 463 4.14 -6.98 4.67
CA TYR A 463 3.10 -6.17 4.06
C TYR A 463 3.59 -5.46 2.81
N ASP A 464 2.75 -5.40 1.78
CA ASP A 464 2.97 -4.51 0.64
C ASP A 464 2.61 -3.08 1.07
N ASN A 465 3.65 -2.29 1.36
CA ASN A 465 3.51 -0.91 1.83
C ASN A 465 2.91 0.05 0.79
N GLU A 466 2.76 -0.36 -0.48
CA GLU A 466 2.04 0.39 -1.49
C GLU A 466 0.64 -0.19 -1.71
N TRP A 467 0.56 -1.46 -2.09
CA TRP A 467 -0.69 -2.07 -2.57
C TRP A 467 -1.69 -2.34 -1.43
N GLY A 468 -1.29 -3.10 -0.39
CA GLY A 468 -2.16 -3.39 0.74
C GLY A 468 -2.61 -2.11 1.46
N TYR A 469 -1.73 -1.12 1.56
CA TYR A 469 -2.10 0.20 2.09
C TYR A 469 -3.12 0.93 1.20
N SER A 470 -2.93 0.94 -0.12
CA SER A 470 -3.89 1.56 -1.04
C SER A 470 -5.25 0.85 -1.03
N GLN A 471 -5.28 -0.46 -0.82
CA GLN A 471 -6.54 -1.19 -0.59
C GLN A 471 -7.25 -0.67 0.67
N ARG A 472 -6.52 -0.45 1.78
CA ARG A 472 -7.09 0.15 3.00
C ARG A 472 -7.61 1.57 2.80
N VAL A 473 -6.99 2.38 1.94
CA VAL A 473 -7.51 3.71 1.59
C VAL A 473 -8.85 3.58 0.85
N VAL A 474 -8.97 2.61 -0.07
CA VAL A 474 -10.25 2.33 -0.75
C VAL A 474 -11.30 1.83 0.24
N ASP A 475 -10.93 0.91 1.14
CA ASP A 475 -11.85 0.37 2.15
C ASP A 475 -12.34 1.47 3.12
N LEU A 476 -11.46 2.38 3.56
CA LEU A 476 -11.85 3.55 4.36
C LEU A 476 -12.77 4.49 3.58
N ALA A 477 -12.50 4.72 2.29
CA ALA A 477 -13.38 5.54 1.45
C ALA A 477 -14.75 4.88 1.23
N HIS A 478 -14.81 3.55 1.15
CA HIS A 478 -16.06 2.78 1.12
C HIS A 478 -16.81 2.86 2.45
N LEU A 479 -16.12 2.78 3.59
CA LEU A 479 -16.71 3.00 4.91
C LEU A 479 -17.31 4.42 5.02
N VAL A 480 -16.56 5.43 4.59
CA VAL A 480 -17.04 6.82 4.54
C VAL A 480 -18.30 6.95 3.68
N ALA A 481 -18.34 6.24 2.54
CA ALA A 481 -19.49 6.21 1.64
C ALA A 481 -20.70 5.49 2.24
N SER A 482 -20.49 4.38 2.96
CA SER A 482 -21.57 3.60 3.58
C SER A 482 -22.30 4.38 4.68
N LYS A 483 -21.59 5.29 5.36
CA LYS A 483 -22.17 6.21 6.36
C LYS A 483 -22.37 7.60 5.79
N TRP A 484 -22.54 7.74 4.47
CA TRP A 484 -22.74 9.04 3.85
C TRP A 484 -24.19 9.52 4.03
N PRO A 485 -24.44 10.76 4.50
CA PRO A 485 -25.78 11.27 4.71
C PRO A 485 -26.61 11.23 3.42
N GLY A 486 -27.78 10.59 3.48
CA GLY A 486 -28.72 10.52 2.36
C GLY A 486 -28.42 9.45 1.30
N MET A 487 -27.39 8.61 1.48
CA MET A 487 -27.33 7.33 0.75
C MET A 487 -28.18 6.29 1.47
N PRO A 488 -28.98 5.48 0.74
CA PRO A 488 -29.62 4.33 1.36
C PRO A 488 -28.52 3.43 1.93
N ALA A 489 -28.67 3.02 3.19
CA ALA A 489 -27.80 2.01 3.78
C ALA A 489 -27.80 0.79 2.85
N GLN A 490 -26.66 0.14 2.65
CA GLN A 490 -26.62 -1.12 1.90
C GLN A 490 -27.47 -2.15 2.65
N GLY A 491 -28.70 -2.28 2.16
CA GLY A 491 -29.77 -3.16 2.56
C GLY A 491 -30.69 -3.24 1.34
N SER A 492 -31.49 -4.29 1.27
CA SER A 492 -32.43 -4.57 0.16
C SER A 492 -33.39 -3.41 -0.16
N GLY A 493 -33.47 -2.40 0.70
CA GLY A 493 -34.45 -1.33 0.65
C GLY A 493 -35.78 -1.75 1.30
N ASP A 494 -35.92 -3.03 1.67
CA ASP A 494 -37.02 -3.57 2.44
C ASP A 494 -36.58 -3.80 3.90
N PRO A 495 -37.06 -2.98 4.86
CA PRO A 495 -36.77 -3.16 6.27
C PRO A 495 -37.11 -4.55 6.81
N LEU A 496 -38.08 -5.25 6.20
CA LEU A 496 -38.44 -6.61 6.58
C LEU A 496 -37.40 -7.61 6.10
N GLU A 497 -36.89 -7.47 4.88
CA GLU A 497 -35.91 -8.39 4.31
C GLU A 497 -34.54 -8.27 5.03
N ASP A 498 -34.13 -7.05 5.39
CA ASP A 498 -32.92 -6.81 6.19
C ASP A 498 -33.07 -7.32 7.65
N PHE A 499 -34.27 -7.20 8.24
CA PHE A 499 -34.60 -7.80 9.54
C PHE A 499 -34.59 -9.34 9.46
N CYS A 500 -35.09 -9.91 8.36
CA CYS A 500 -35.15 -11.35 8.19
C CYS A 500 -33.81 -12.02 7.90
N GLN A 501 -32.85 -11.29 7.32
CA GLN A 501 -31.46 -11.76 7.21
C GLN A 501 -30.77 -11.89 8.57
N THR A 502 -31.13 -11.04 9.53
CA THR A 502 -30.52 -11.02 10.88
C THR A 502 -31.33 -11.82 11.90
N ASN A 503 -32.62 -12.05 11.64
CA ASN A 503 -33.54 -12.72 12.55
C ASN A 503 -34.44 -13.76 11.82
N PRO A 504 -33.87 -14.78 11.16
CA PRO A 504 -34.61 -15.73 10.32
C PRO A 504 -35.64 -16.58 11.08
N GLU A 505 -35.48 -16.73 12.39
CA GLU A 505 -36.35 -17.52 13.27
C GLU A 505 -37.68 -16.81 13.61
N THR A 506 -37.77 -15.50 13.35
CA THR A 506 -38.93 -14.68 13.72
C THR A 506 -40.15 -14.99 12.85
N LYS A 507 -41.35 -14.88 13.42
CA LYS A 507 -42.60 -15.26 12.72
C LYS A 507 -42.86 -14.35 11.52
N GLU A 508 -42.40 -13.11 11.59
CA GLU A 508 -42.50 -12.09 10.54
C GLU A 508 -41.71 -12.47 9.27
N CYS A 509 -40.73 -13.38 9.38
CA CYS A 509 -39.83 -13.76 8.28
C CYS A 509 -40.22 -15.05 7.57
N LYS A 510 -41.30 -15.71 8.00
CA LYS A 510 -41.85 -16.89 7.36
C LYS A 510 -42.87 -16.45 6.33
N VAL A 511 -42.40 -16.12 5.13
CA VAL A 511 -43.29 -15.93 3.97
C VAL A 511 -44.01 -17.25 3.72
N TYR A 512 -45.35 -17.22 3.73
CA TYR A 512 -46.22 -18.38 3.58
C TYR A 512 -45.81 -19.23 2.36
N GLU A 513 -45.33 -20.45 2.59
CA GLU A 513 -45.42 -21.51 1.58
C GLU A 513 -46.91 -21.87 1.44
N ALA A 514 -47.56 -21.37 0.39
CA ALA A 514 -48.89 -21.79 -0.04
C ALA A 514 -48.94 -21.84 -1.57
#